data_AF-A0AAE4AQV8-F1
#
_entry.id   AF-A0AAE4AQV8-F1
#
_cell.length_a   1.000
_cell.length_b   1.000
_cell.length_c   1.000
_cell.angle_alpha   90.00
_cell.angle_beta   90.00
_cell.angle_gamma   90.00
#
_symmetry.space_group_name_H-M   'P 1'
#
loop_
_entity.id
_entity.type
_entity.pdbx_description
1 polymer ?
#
loop_
_entity_poly.entity_id
_entity_poly.type
_entity_poly.pdbx_seq_one_letter_code
_entity_poly.pdbx_strand_id
1 'polypeptide(L)'
;MSDKDGKPQQFHAGQRFYCQHCKSDSVVQVVHDIQGFRIVSEKAICAFCKAEIVGAILNPSEPTSASADATSLVAVPDSTSALSSLLQLDSDDGIEKASLSGLLADSAGAASDTTKPFCRDCYYYIHHPFLSRCSFHNRTVEPMDDCPSFRAKARKQSGTAD
;
A
#
# COMPACT_ATOMS: atom_id res chain seq x y z
N MET A 1 -26.35 11.08 30.31
CA MET A 1 -26.86 10.13 31.31
C MET A 1 -25.65 9.68 32.11
N SER A 2 -25.51 10.26 33.29
CA SER A 2 -24.30 10.20 34.13
C SER A 2 -24.29 8.94 34.97
N ASP A 3 -23.09 8.45 35.30
CA ASP A 3 -22.90 7.55 36.44
C ASP A 3 -23.49 8.14 37.72
N LYS A 4 -23.70 7.28 38.72
CA LYS A 4 -24.14 7.61 40.08
C LYS A 4 -23.34 8.75 40.77
N ASP A 5 -22.25 9.23 40.18
CA ASP A 5 -21.39 10.30 40.68
C ASP A 5 -21.42 11.60 39.84
N GLY A 6 -22.34 11.75 38.89
CA GLY A 6 -22.54 13.03 38.17
C GLY A 6 -21.33 13.53 37.35
N LYS A 7 -20.28 12.72 37.21
CA LYS A 7 -19.10 13.01 36.38
C LYS A 7 -19.31 12.51 34.95
N PRO A 8 -18.80 13.23 33.94
CA PRO A 8 -18.77 12.71 32.57
C PRO A 8 -17.93 11.43 32.56
N GLN A 9 -18.49 10.35 32.01
CA GLN A 9 -17.77 9.09 31.82
C GLN A 9 -16.58 9.35 30.89
N GLN A 10 -15.37 9.28 31.44
CA GLN A 10 -14.16 9.33 30.62
C GLN A 10 -14.03 7.99 29.89
N PHE A 11 -13.92 8.06 28.57
CA PHE A 11 -13.79 6.89 27.70
C PHE A 11 -12.44 6.92 27.01
N HIS A 12 -11.69 5.82 27.15
CA HIS A 12 -10.47 5.62 26.38
C HIS A 12 -10.76 4.85 25.09
N ALA A 13 -9.93 5.07 24.06
CA ALA A 13 -10.00 4.28 22.83
C ALA A 13 -9.85 2.78 23.16
N GLY A 14 -10.75 1.94 22.63
CA GLY A 14 -10.73 0.49 22.89
C GLY A 14 -11.40 0.05 24.20
N GLN A 15 -11.95 0.97 25.02
CA GLN A 15 -12.70 0.61 26.22
C GLN A 15 -14.04 -0.07 25.85
N ARG A 16 -14.41 -1.11 26.61
CA ARG A 16 -15.72 -1.75 26.49
C ARG A 16 -16.76 -0.94 27.28
N PHE A 17 -17.90 -0.66 26.65
CA PHE A 17 -19.04 0.01 27.27
C PHE A 17 -20.36 -0.53 26.75
N TYR A 18 -21.37 -0.54 27.62
CA TYR A 18 -22.72 -0.94 27.22
C TYR A 18 -23.41 0.22 26.50
N CYS A 19 -23.71 0.05 25.22
CA CYS A 19 -24.30 1.11 24.42
C CYS A 19 -25.83 1.14 24.57
N GLN A 20 -26.37 2.29 24.95
CA GLN A 20 -27.82 2.48 25.11
C GLN A 20 -28.58 2.53 23.77
N HIS A 21 -27.89 2.80 22.66
CA HIS A 21 -28.51 2.80 21.33
C HIS A 21 -28.74 1.39 20.77
N CYS A 22 -27.72 0.51 20.84
CA CYS A 22 -27.83 -0.85 20.32
C CYS A 22 -28.08 -1.94 21.36
N LYS A 23 -28.09 -1.60 22.66
CA LYS A 23 -28.33 -2.54 23.78
C LYS A 23 -27.38 -3.74 23.79
N SER A 24 -26.13 -3.50 23.41
CA SER A 24 -25.08 -4.51 23.41
C SER A 24 -23.79 -3.94 23.98
N ASP A 25 -22.93 -4.84 24.46
CA ASP A 25 -21.56 -4.50 24.84
C ASP A 25 -20.78 -4.11 23.59
N SER A 26 -20.31 -2.87 23.58
CA SER A 26 -19.62 -2.26 22.45
C SER A 26 -18.24 -1.75 22.85
N VAL A 27 -17.43 -1.43 21.85
CA VAL A 27 -16.09 -0.87 22.05
C VAL A 27 -16.08 0.56 21.53
N VAL A 28 -15.40 1.45 22.26
CA VAL A 28 -15.19 2.85 21.84
C VAL A 28 -14.25 2.89 20.64
N GLN A 29 -14.75 3.37 19.51
CA GLN A 29 -13.98 3.64 18.30
C GLN A 29 -13.80 5.15 18.14
N VAL A 30 -12.58 5.60 17.86
CA VAL A 30 -12.28 7.01 17.59
C VAL A 30 -12.31 7.22 16.07
N VAL A 31 -13.22 8.09 15.62
CA VAL A 31 -13.32 8.50 14.21
C VAL A 31 -12.85 9.94 14.09
N HIS A 32 -11.97 10.16 13.11
CA HIS A 32 -11.40 11.45 12.79
C HIS A 32 -12.16 11.99 11.58
N ASP A 33 -12.88 13.11 11.76
CA ASP A 33 -13.49 13.83 10.65
C ASP A 33 -12.40 14.68 9.99
N ILE A 34 -12.05 14.35 8.74
CA ILE A 34 -11.00 15.01 7.97
C ILE A 34 -11.66 15.95 6.95
N GLN A 35 -11.23 17.22 6.91
CA GLN A 35 -11.57 18.13 5.81
C GLN A 35 -10.30 18.51 5.06
N GLY A 36 -10.23 18.11 3.79
CA GLY A 36 -9.01 18.24 3.00
C GLY A 36 -7.87 17.41 3.60
N PHE A 37 -6.80 18.07 4.05
CA PHE A 37 -5.63 17.45 4.69
C PHE A 37 -5.52 17.72 6.20
N ARG A 38 -6.57 18.29 6.82
CA ARG A 38 -6.57 18.61 8.26
C ARG A 38 -7.64 17.80 8.97
N ILE A 39 -7.28 17.25 10.13
CA ILE A 39 -8.21 16.61 11.06
C ILE A 39 -8.99 17.76 11.74
N VAL A 40 -10.30 17.81 11.53
CA VAL A 40 -11.16 18.90 12.02
C VAL A 40 -11.78 18.57 13.37
N SER A 41 -12.12 17.30 13.60
CA SER A 41 -12.61 16.85 14.91
C SER A 41 -12.42 15.36 15.09
N GLU A 42 -12.20 14.96 16.34
CA GLU A 42 -12.21 13.57 16.76
C GLU A 42 -13.49 13.31 17.55
N LYS A 43 -14.22 12.25 17.17
CA LYS A 43 -15.45 11.84 17.85
C LYS A 43 -15.34 10.38 18.26
N ALA A 44 -15.72 10.11 19.50
CA ALA A 44 -15.86 8.75 20.01
C ALA A 44 -17.22 8.19 19.61
N ILE A 45 -17.23 7.07 18.89
CA ILE A 45 -18.44 6.40 18.44
C ILE A 45 -18.50 4.96 18.96
N CYS A 46 -19.71 4.41 19.02
CA CYS A 46 -19.93 2.98 19.20
C CYS A 46 -19.47 2.19 17.95
N ALA A 47 -18.62 1.17 18.11
CA ALA A 47 -18.18 0.32 17.00
C ALA A 47 -19.30 -0.41 16.25
N PHE A 48 -20.45 -0.66 16.89
CA PHE A 48 -21.56 -1.39 16.27
C PHE A 48 -22.58 -0.47 15.59
N CYS A 49 -23.22 0.44 16.34
CA CYS A 49 -24.29 1.30 15.82
C CYS A 49 -23.82 2.67 15.32
N LYS A 50 -22.52 2.99 15.49
CA LYS A 50 -21.93 4.28 15.10
C LYS A 50 -22.56 5.50 15.79
N ALA A 51 -23.36 5.30 16.83
CA ALA A 51 -23.89 6.39 17.64
C ALA A 51 -22.73 7.11 18.36
N GLU A 52 -22.79 8.44 18.37
CA GLU A 52 -21.82 9.29 19.04
C GLU A 52 -21.97 9.21 20.56
N ILE A 53 -20.85 9.10 21.25
CA ILE A 53 -20.79 9.02 22.71
C ILE A 53 -20.61 10.44 23.24
N VAL A 54 -21.71 11.09 23.59
CA VAL A 54 -21.70 12.46 24.14
C VAL A 54 -20.99 12.48 25.50
N GLY A 55 -19.87 13.20 25.59
CA GLY A 55 -19.09 13.38 26.83
C GLY A 55 -17.79 12.57 26.92
N ALA A 56 -17.38 11.89 25.83
CA ALA A 56 -16.08 11.25 25.78
C ALA A 56 -14.96 12.31 25.70
N ILE A 57 -14.12 12.37 26.74
CA ILE A 57 -12.86 13.13 26.72
C ILE A 57 -11.82 12.22 26.05
N LEU A 58 -11.54 12.47 24.78
CA LEU A 58 -10.39 11.88 24.11
C LEU A 58 -9.15 12.63 24.62
N ASN A 59 -8.21 11.91 25.22
CA ASN A 59 -6.89 12.45 25.53
C ASN A 59 -5.97 12.12 24.33
N PRO A 60 -5.75 13.04 23.38
CA PRO A 60 -4.69 12.88 22.41
C PRO A 60 -3.36 13.02 23.15
N SER A 61 -2.55 11.96 23.15
CA SER A 61 -1.13 12.10 23.41
C SER A 61 -0.53 12.95 22.30
N GLU A 62 -0.12 14.18 22.65
CA GLU A 62 0.53 15.14 21.77
C GLU A 62 1.77 14.53 21.09
N PRO A 63 1.94 14.65 19.76
CA PRO A 63 3.21 14.36 19.12
C PRO A 63 4.17 15.53 19.41
N THR A 64 5.07 15.34 20.38
CA THR A 64 6.15 16.28 20.66
C THR A 64 7.14 16.31 19.50
N SER A 65 7.29 17.51 18.93
CA SER A 65 8.31 17.92 17.98
C SER A 65 9.75 17.75 18.51
N ALA A 66 10.66 17.54 17.56
CA ALA A 66 12.00 18.13 17.50
C ALA A 66 13.00 17.83 18.64
N SER A 67 13.98 16.98 18.32
CA SER A 67 15.37 17.19 18.76
C SER A 67 16.25 17.33 17.52
N ALA A 68 16.77 18.54 17.32
CA ALA A 68 17.89 18.81 16.44
C ALA A 68 19.22 18.36 17.07
N ASP A 69 20.20 18.18 16.19
CA ASP A 69 21.65 18.10 16.38
C ASP A 69 22.29 16.79 16.86
N ALA A 70 22.82 16.05 15.88
CA ALA A 70 24.27 15.81 15.83
C ALA A 70 24.73 15.58 14.38
N THR A 71 25.41 16.58 13.84
CA THR A 71 26.28 16.56 12.67
C THR A 71 27.27 15.39 12.72
N SER A 72 27.29 14.54 11.70
CA SER A 72 28.51 13.84 11.30
C SER A 72 28.54 13.68 9.78
N LEU A 73 29.46 14.43 9.17
CA LEU A 73 29.84 14.34 7.78
C LEU A 73 30.57 13.01 7.57
N VAL A 74 30.01 12.11 6.77
CA VAL A 74 30.78 11.00 6.18
C VAL A 74 30.45 10.94 4.69
N ALA A 75 31.53 10.98 3.90
CA ALA A 75 31.55 11.00 2.45
C ALA A 75 30.62 9.96 1.82
N VAL A 76 30.08 10.28 0.63
CA VAL A 76 29.32 9.37 -0.23
C VAL A 76 30.30 8.44 -0.95
N PRO A 77 30.34 7.12 -0.68
CA PRO A 77 30.84 6.16 -1.65
C PRO A 77 29.68 5.73 -2.56
N ASP A 78 30.00 5.41 -3.81
CA ASP A 78 29.07 4.89 -4.83
C ASP A 78 28.11 3.85 -4.24
N SER A 79 26.81 4.10 -4.41
CA SER A 79 25.69 3.36 -3.79
C SER A 79 25.63 1.88 -4.16
N THR A 80 26.40 1.44 -5.15
CA THR A 80 26.51 0.04 -5.55
C THR A 80 27.50 -0.75 -4.68
N SER A 81 28.55 -0.12 -4.15
CA SER A 81 29.60 -0.79 -3.38
C SER A 81 29.13 -1.25 -1.98
N ALA A 82 28.28 -0.45 -1.33
CA ALA A 82 27.69 -0.79 -0.04
C ALA A 82 26.72 -1.98 -0.14
N LEU A 83 25.98 -2.07 -1.24
CA LEU A 83 25.08 -3.20 -1.50
C LEU A 83 25.86 -4.48 -1.83
N SER A 84 26.96 -4.38 -2.57
CA SER A 84 27.86 -5.53 -2.82
C SER A 84 28.45 -6.10 -1.53
N SER A 85 28.85 -5.24 -0.59
CA SER A 85 29.39 -5.65 0.72
C SER A 85 28.34 -6.32 1.61
N LEU A 86 27.08 -5.86 1.56
CA LEU A 86 25.96 -6.49 2.30
C LEU A 86 25.56 -7.85 1.75
N LEU A 87 25.73 -8.07 0.44
CA LEU A 87 25.38 -9.31 -0.23
C LEU A 87 26.58 -10.27 -0.38
N GLN A 88 27.76 -9.91 0.11
CA GLN A 88 29.00 -10.70 0.03
C GLN A 88 29.34 -11.18 -1.39
N LEU A 89 28.98 -10.37 -2.40
CA LEU A 89 29.17 -10.67 -3.82
C LEU A 89 30.65 -10.63 -4.26
N ASP A 90 31.54 -10.10 -3.43
CA ASP A 90 33.00 -10.09 -3.62
C ASP A 90 33.71 -11.36 -3.11
N SER A 91 32.97 -12.35 -2.59
CA SER A 91 33.53 -13.64 -2.19
C SER A 91 33.74 -14.49 -3.46
N ASP A 92 34.99 -14.85 -3.73
CA ASP A 92 35.51 -15.53 -4.93
C ASP A 92 35.06 -17.00 -5.07
N ASP A 93 33.78 -17.32 -4.82
CA ASP A 93 33.19 -18.62 -5.12
C ASP A 93 32.49 -18.56 -6.48
N GLY A 94 33.29 -18.76 -7.54
CA GLY A 94 32.93 -18.61 -8.95
C GLY A 94 31.84 -19.53 -9.52
N ILE A 95 31.01 -20.16 -8.69
CA ILE A 95 29.96 -21.11 -9.12
C ILE A 95 28.56 -20.46 -9.10
N GLU A 96 28.31 -19.50 -8.21
CA GLU A 96 26.97 -18.89 -8.02
C GLU A 96 26.63 -17.79 -9.05
N LYS A 97 27.64 -17.12 -9.62
CA LYS A 97 27.43 -16.02 -10.58
C LYS A 97 26.84 -16.50 -11.91
N ALA A 98 27.17 -17.72 -12.33
CA ALA A 98 26.62 -18.34 -13.53
C ALA A 98 25.15 -18.77 -13.34
N SER A 99 24.79 -19.28 -12.16
CA SER A 99 23.41 -19.64 -11.79
C SER A 99 22.50 -18.42 -11.64
N LEU A 100 23.01 -17.32 -11.04
CA LEU A 100 22.27 -16.08 -10.91
C LEU A 100 22.07 -15.41 -12.28
N SER A 101 23.10 -15.45 -13.14
CA SER A 101 23.00 -14.99 -14.54
C SER A 101 22.02 -15.85 -15.36
N GLY A 102 21.91 -17.15 -15.08
CA GLY A 102 20.91 -18.05 -15.68
C GLY A 102 19.46 -17.77 -15.22
N LEU A 103 19.25 -17.51 -13.92
CA LEU A 103 17.95 -17.08 -13.37
C LEU A 103 17.54 -15.69 -13.85
N LEU A 104 18.52 -14.79 -14.00
CA LEU A 104 18.33 -13.50 -14.64
C LEU A 104 18.08 -13.63 -16.14
N ALA A 105 18.62 -14.65 -16.83
CA ALA A 105 18.43 -14.87 -18.26
C ALA A 105 17.05 -15.43 -18.62
N ASP A 106 16.47 -16.30 -17.80
CA ASP A 106 15.07 -16.75 -17.96
C ASP A 106 14.07 -15.60 -17.69
N SER A 107 14.55 -14.54 -17.02
CA SER A 107 13.87 -13.25 -16.91
C SER A 107 14.37 -12.17 -17.90
N ALA A 108 15.50 -12.39 -18.60
CA ALA A 108 16.16 -11.47 -19.54
C ALA A 108 16.11 -11.93 -21.01
N GLY A 109 15.27 -12.92 -21.33
CA GLY A 109 14.60 -13.03 -22.64
C GLY A 109 13.62 -11.87 -22.92
N ALA A 110 13.65 -10.82 -22.09
CA ALA A 110 12.85 -9.60 -22.13
C ALA A 110 13.73 -8.34 -22.41
N ALA A 111 14.76 -8.46 -23.23
CA ALA A 111 15.63 -7.34 -23.62
C ALA A 111 15.08 -6.52 -24.81
N SER A 112 13.80 -6.13 -24.72
CA SER A 112 13.24 -4.95 -25.38
C SER A 112 12.14 -4.40 -24.45
N ASP A 113 12.44 -3.33 -23.71
CA ASP A 113 11.58 -2.74 -22.67
C ASP A 113 11.11 -3.71 -21.57
N THR A 114 11.74 -3.63 -20.41
CA THR A 114 11.52 -4.41 -19.16
C THR A 114 10.10 -4.28 -18.58
N THR A 115 9.09 -4.76 -19.30
CA THR A 115 7.71 -4.88 -18.84
C THR A 115 7.29 -6.33 -18.99
N LYS A 116 6.82 -6.94 -17.90
CA LYS A 116 6.17 -8.25 -17.98
C LYS A 116 5.06 -8.21 -19.06
N PRO A 117 4.93 -9.25 -19.90
CA PRO A 117 3.93 -9.26 -20.97
C PRO A 117 2.52 -9.35 -20.38
N PHE A 118 1.88 -8.19 -20.23
CA PHE A 118 0.56 -8.08 -19.65
C PHE A 118 -0.55 -8.25 -20.70
N CYS A 119 -1.69 -8.79 -20.29
CA CYS A 119 -2.87 -8.94 -21.13
C CYS A 119 -3.27 -7.62 -21.80
N ARG A 120 -3.09 -6.45 -21.16
CA ARG A 120 -3.36 -5.14 -21.77
C ARG A 120 -2.68 -4.95 -23.14
N ASP A 121 -1.45 -5.42 -23.26
CA ASP A 121 -0.61 -5.27 -24.44
C ASP A 121 -0.79 -6.43 -25.46
N CYS A 122 -1.62 -7.41 -25.12
CA CYS A 122 -1.91 -8.60 -25.94
C CYS A 122 -2.97 -8.34 -27.01
N TYR A 123 -2.73 -8.78 -28.25
CA TYR A 123 -3.62 -8.65 -29.40
C TYR A 123 -5.07 -9.08 -29.12
N TYR A 124 -5.25 -10.17 -28.35
CA TYR A 124 -6.56 -10.75 -28.02
C TYR A 124 -7.31 -10.04 -26.88
N TYR A 125 -6.72 -8.99 -26.30
CA TYR A 125 -7.33 -8.24 -25.21
C TYR A 125 -8.34 -7.22 -25.72
N ILE A 126 -9.59 -7.40 -25.30
CA ILE A 126 -10.71 -6.52 -25.56
C ILE A 126 -10.99 -5.70 -24.31
N HIS A 127 -10.81 -4.38 -24.42
CA HIS A 127 -11.12 -3.43 -23.37
C HIS A 127 -12.59 -3.01 -23.47
N HIS A 128 -13.42 -3.43 -22.51
CA HIS A 128 -14.79 -2.94 -22.35
C HIS A 128 -14.89 -2.19 -21.01
N PRO A 129 -15.64 -1.08 -20.92
CA PRO A 129 -15.70 -0.25 -19.71
C PRO A 129 -16.19 -0.97 -18.45
N PHE A 130 -16.93 -2.08 -18.60
CA PHE A 130 -17.44 -2.86 -17.47
C PHE A 130 -16.68 -4.18 -17.23
N LEU A 131 -15.99 -4.72 -18.24
CA LEU A 131 -15.37 -6.04 -18.12
C LEU A 131 -14.34 -6.28 -19.23
N SER A 132 -13.07 -6.43 -18.87
CA SER A 132 -12.02 -6.85 -19.78
C SER A 132 -12.08 -8.35 -20.07
N ARG A 133 -12.00 -8.73 -21.35
CA ARG A 133 -12.07 -10.13 -21.78
C ARG A 133 -10.95 -10.47 -22.76
N CYS A 134 -10.52 -11.73 -22.72
CA CYS A 134 -9.61 -12.32 -23.70
C CYS A 134 -10.41 -13.05 -24.78
N SER A 135 -10.26 -12.69 -26.04
CA SER A 135 -10.97 -13.36 -27.15
C SER A 135 -10.45 -14.76 -27.45
N PHE A 136 -9.20 -15.07 -27.09
CA PHE A 136 -8.59 -16.38 -27.32
C PHE A 136 -9.09 -17.44 -26.33
N HIS A 137 -9.11 -17.10 -25.03
CA HIS A 137 -9.56 -18.00 -23.97
C HIS A 137 -11.04 -17.83 -23.60
N ASN A 138 -11.75 -16.87 -24.21
CA ASN A 138 -13.14 -16.50 -23.92
C ASN A 138 -13.48 -16.21 -22.45
N ARG A 139 -12.46 -15.93 -21.63
CA ARG A 139 -12.58 -15.64 -20.21
C ARG A 139 -12.43 -14.15 -19.90
N THR A 140 -12.96 -13.75 -18.76
CA THR A 140 -12.63 -12.46 -18.14
C THR A 140 -11.17 -12.47 -17.71
N VAL A 141 -10.46 -11.39 -18.00
CA VAL A 141 -9.05 -11.20 -17.62
C VAL A 141 -8.83 -9.80 -17.09
N GLU A 142 -7.94 -9.63 -16.14
CA GLU A 142 -7.50 -8.32 -15.66
C GLU A 142 -6.39 -7.75 -16.58
N PRO A 143 -6.23 -6.42 -16.68
CA PRO A 143 -5.22 -5.81 -17.55
C PRO A 143 -3.79 -6.23 -17.22
N MET A 144 -3.52 -6.60 -15.96
CA MET A 144 -2.21 -6.98 -15.42
C MET A 144 -2.01 -8.51 -15.40
N ASP A 145 -2.97 -9.30 -15.88
CA ASP A 145 -2.80 -10.75 -15.98
C ASP A 145 -1.74 -11.11 -17.03
N ASP A 146 -0.98 -12.18 -16.78
CA ASP A 146 -0.05 -12.79 -17.71
C ASP A 146 -0.61 -14.10 -18.30
N CYS A 147 -0.22 -14.42 -19.53
CA CYS A 147 -0.62 -15.67 -20.17
C CYS A 147 0.46 -16.19 -21.13
N PRO A 148 0.60 -17.52 -21.28
CA PRO A 148 1.61 -18.11 -22.16
C PRO A 148 1.34 -17.87 -23.65
N SER A 149 0.07 -17.61 -24.03
CA SER A 149 -0.32 -17.31 -25.41
C SER A 149 -0.27 -15.81 -25.73
N PHE A 150 0.65 -15.07 -25.10
CA PHE A 150 0.78 -13.63 -25.31
C PHE A 150 1.24 -13.33 -26.74
N ARG A 151 0.57 -12.36 -27.38
CA ARG A 151 0.96 -11.84 -28.69
C ARG A 151 0.88 -10.32 -28.65
N ALA A 152 1.99 -9.62 -28.79
CA ALA A 152 2.01 -8.15 -28.71
C ALA A 152 1.15 -7.49 -29.80
N LYS A 153 0.45 -6.41 -29.45
CA LYS A 153 -0.21 -5.51 -30.41
C LYS A 153 0.86 -4.72 -31.18
N ALA A 154 0.68 -4.55 -32.49
CA ALA A 154 1.53 -3.65 -33.27
C ALA A 154 1.29 -2.19 -32.82
N ARG A 155 2.20 -1.63 -32.03
CA ARG A 155 2.17 -0.21 -31.68
C ARG A 155 2.64 0.60 -32.89
N LYS A 156 1.81 1.52 -33.38
CA LYS A 156 2.27 2.55 -34.33
C LYS A 156 3.10 3.55 -33.51
N GLN A 157 4.41 3.59 -33.72
CA GLN A 157 5.29 4.57 -33.08
C GLN A 157 4.87 5.97 -33.56
N SER A 158 4.07 6.67 -32.77
CA SER A 158 3.77 8.09 -32.99
C SER A 158 4.75 8.91 -32.16
N GLY A 159 5.85 9.35 -32.78
CA GLY A 159 6.80 10.23 -32.10
C GLY A 159 8.14 10.40 -32.80
N THR A 160 8.13 10.97 -34.01
CA THR A 160 9.27 11.73 -34.56
C THR A 160 8.76 12.75 -35.56
N ALA A 161 8.73 14.02 -35.19
CA ALA A 161 8.97 15.17 -36.07
C ALA A 161 9.10 16.42 -35.19
N ASP A 162 10.22 17.12 -35.41
CA ASP A 162 10.75 18.33 -34.74
C ASP A 162 9.75 19.46 -34.44
#